data_AF-A0A3M8FVZ5-F1
#
_entry.id   AF-A0A3M8FVZ5-F1
#
_cell.length_a   1.000
_cell.length_b   1.000
_cell.length_c   1.000
_cell.angle_alpha   90.00
_cell.angle_beta   90.00
_cell.angle_gamma   90.00
#
_symmetry.space_group_name_H-M   'P 1'
#
loop_
_entity.id
_entity.type
_entity.pdbx_description
1 polymer ?
#
loop_
_entity_poly.entity_id
_entity_poly.type
_entity_poly.pdbx_seq_one_letter_code
_entity_poly.pdbx_strand_id
1 'polypeptide(L)'
;MAVWSIDQIADLMAKTIEKENARLRAEDAVLGVDALDETALHPILADGLAHASFGVFREQPFPTPAKRRARNSERERCDIVLTHEPGLPLVDPVEVDKREHELEGTLFEPIKEQTAEFQGIDPADALWIELKVCGQHEFIAGVPIPNTAYTTGVVLAPATDIRKLSKERAISHALAALILFAVDEKTARHDLQIAVHKWLDKSLPIRSPAIRVVPIDERIGNTVAAVCLTPVRCDSEVA
;
A
#
# COMPACT_ATOMS: atom_id res chain seq x y z
N MET A 1 2.51 -17.45 -14.08
CA MET A 1 2.42 -16.32 -13.13
C MET A 1 1.43 -15.31 -13.68
N ALA A 2 0.35 -15.05 -12.95
CA ALA A 2 -0.61 -14.01 -13.31
C ALA A 2 0.06 -12.63 -13.16
N VAL A 3 -0.12 -11.76 -14.16
CA VAL A 3 0.53 -10.45 -14.21
C VAL A 3 -0.36 -9.43 -13.50
N TRP A 4 0.21 -8.69 -12.54
CA TRP A 4 -0.49 -7.58 -11.89
C TRP A 4 -0.66 -6.39 -12.84
N SER A 5 -1.91 -5.98 -13.08
CA SER A 5 -2.22 -4.79 -13.87
C SER A 5 -2.27 -3.56 -12.98
N ILE A 6 -1.20 -2.75 -12.99
CA ILE A 6 -1.09 -1.56 -12.14
C ILE A 6 -2.14 -0.51 -12.54
N ASP A 7 -2.43 -0.39 -13.83
CA ASP A 7 -3.51 0.46 -14.33
C ASP A 7 -4.88 0.03 -13.79
N GLN A 8 -5.19 -1.27 -13.79
CA GLN A 8 -6.45 -1.76 -13.25
C GLN A 8 -6.58 -1.46 -11.75
N ILE A 9 -5.50 -1.62 -10.99
CA ILE A 9 -5.50 -1.34 -9.54
C ILE A 9 -5.68 0.17 -9.31
N ALA A 10 -5.01 1.02 -10.10
CA ALA A 10 -5.17 2.47 -10.02
C ALA A 10 -6.60 2.91 -10.37
N ASP A 11 -7.20 2.31 -11.41
CA ASP A 11 -8.60 2.53 -11.79
C ASP A 11 -9.56 2.14 -10.67
N LEU A 12 -9.33 0.99 -10.03
CA LEU A 12 -10.15 0.51 -8.91
C LEU A 12 -10.03 1.41 -7.67
N MET A 13 -8.82 1.82 -7.29
CA MET A 13 -8.61 2.74 -6.16
C MET A 13 -9.25 4.10 -6.43
N ALA A 14 -9.08 4.66 -7.63
CA ALA A 14 -9.69 5.93 -8.03
C ALA A 14 -11.22 5.87 -8.01
N LYS A 15 -11.80 4.80 -8.56
CA LYS A 15 -13.25 4.55 -8.52
C LYS A 15 -13.78 4.35 -7.09
N THR A 16 -12.96 3.76 -6.22
CA THR A 16 -13.32 3.58 -4.80
C THR A 16 -13.38 4.92 -4.08
N ILE A 17 -12.41 5.81 -4.31
CA ILE A 17 -12.42 7.18 -3.79
C ILE A 17 -13.61 7.98 -4.33
N GLU A 18 -13.90 7.86 -5.63
CA GLU A 18 -15.07 8.50 -6.25
C GLU A 18 -16.39 8.03 -5.61
N LYS A 19 -16.52 6.72 -5.38
CA LYS A 19 -17.69 6.12 -4.71
C LYS A 19 -17.84 6.62 -3.28
N GLU A 20 -16.73 6.71 -2.55
CA GLU A 20 -16.73 7.19 -1.17
C GLU A 20 -17.10 8.69 -1.10
N ASN A 21 -16.55 9.50 -1.98
CA ASN A 21 -16.94 10.91 -2.11
C ASN A 21 -18.44 11.04 -2.42
N ALA A 22 -18.98 10.22 -3.33
CA ALA A 22 -20.41 10.20 -3.63
C ALA A 22 -21.27 9.75 -2.43
N ARG A 23 -20.79 8.79 -1.62
CA ARG A 23 -21.45 8.35 -0.38
C ARG A 23 -21.52 9.50 0.64
N LEU A 24 -20.39 10.16 0.92
CA LEU A 24 -20.31 11.30 1.83
C LEU A 24 -21.22 12.46 1.38
N ARG A 25 -21.27 12.72 0.07
CA ARG A 25 -22.21 13.70 -0.50
C ARG A 25 -23.67 13.34 -0.23
N ALA A 26 -24.05 12.08 -0.47
CA ALA A 26 -25.42 11.61 -0.26
C ALA A 26 -25.85 11.64 1.21
N GLU A 27 -24.89 11.59 2.13
CA GLU A 27 -25.09 11.72 3.57
C GLU A 27 -25.09 13.18 4.06
N ASP A 28 -24.97 14.15 3.16
CA ASP A 28 -24.76 15.56 3.49
C ASP A 28 -23.60 15.77 4.49
N ALA A 29 -22.54 14.96 4.36
CA ALA A 29 -21.39 15.01 5.26
C ALA A 29 -20.70 16.37 5.18
N VAL A 30 -20.36 16.92 6.36
CA VAL A 30 -19.60 18.17 6.47
C VAL A 30 -18.15 17.98 6.02
N LEU A 31 -17.58 16.82 6.35
CA LEU A 31 -16.20 16.46 6.02
C LEU A 31 -16.18 15.64 4.72
N GLY A 32 -15.24 15.98 3.83
CA GLY A 32 -15.00 15.26 2.57
C GLY A 32 -14.07 14.07 2.74
N VAL A 33 -13.84 13.36 1.63
CA VAL A 33 -12.86 12.26 1.57
C VAL A 33 -11.42 12.73 1.85
N ASP A 34 -11.15 14.01 1.61
CA ASP A 34 -9.88 14.70 1.91
C ASP A 34 -9.70 15.06 3.39
N ALA A 35 -10.70 14.77 4.23
CA ALA A 35 -10.58 14.82 5.69
C ALA A 35 -10.11 13.48 6.29
N LEU A 36 -10.08 12.41 5.51
CA LEU A 36 -9.69 11.09 5.97
C LEU A 36 -8.16 11.00 6.04
N ASP A 37 -7.66 10.55 7.19
CA ASP A 37 -6.25 10.20 7.30
C ASP A 37 -5.96 8.84 6.63
N GLU A 38 -4.68 8.49 6.60
CA GLU A 38 -4.19 7.22 6.03
C GLU A 38 -4.90 6.00 6.64
N THR A 39 -5.02 5.95 7.98
CA THR A 39 -5.64 4.83 8.69
C THR A 39 -7.13 4.70 8.38
N ALA A 40 -7.84 5.82 8.21
CA ALA A 40 -9.25 5.84 7.82
C ALA A 40 -9.45 5.43 6.35
N LEU A 41 -8.48 5.71 5.47
CA LEU A 41 -8.55 5.37 4.05
C LEU A 41 -8.20 3.89 3.77
N HIS A 42 -7.38 3.25 4.60
CA HIS A 42 -7.02 1.82 4.48
C HIS A 42 -8.23 0.89 4.30
N PRO A 43 -9.23 0.86 5.21
CA PRO A 43 -10.38 -0.02 5.07
C PRO A 43 -11.20 0.28 3.81
N ILE A 44 -11.34 1.56 3.42
CA ILE A 44 -12.13 1.97 2.26
C ILE A 44 -11.51 1.43 0.96
N LEU A 45 -10.20 1.61 0.79
CA LEU A 45 -9.49 1.11 -0.39
C LEU A 45 -9.45 -0.43 -0.40
N ALA A 46 -9.23 -1.05 0.76
CA ALA A 46 -9.23 -2.51 0.87
C ALA A 46 -10.60 -3.11 0.50
N ASP A 47 -11.69 -2.53 0.97
CA ASP A 47 -13.04 -2.96 0.62
C ASP A 47 -13.30 -2.78 -0.88
N GLY A 48 -12.86 -1.66 -1.47
CA GLY A 48 -12.94 -1.42 -2.91
C GLY A 48 -12.24 -2.50 -3.74
N LEU A 49 -11.04 -2.91 -3.33
CA LEU A 49 -10.26 -3.96 -3.97
C LEU A 49 -10.89 -5.35 -3.75
N ALA A 50 -11.42 -5.63 -2.56
CA ALA A 50 -12.11 -6.90 -2.26
C ALA A 50 -13.37 -7.07 -3.11
N HIS A 51 -14.15 -6.01 -3.34
CA HIS A 51 -15.29 -6.04 -4.26
C HIS A 51 -14.90 -6.36 -5.71
N ALA A 52 -13.63 -6.12 -6.09
CA ALA A 52 -13.08 -6.52 -7.39
C ALA A 52 -12.57 -7.96 -7.43
N SER A 53 -12.93 -8.79 -6.42
CA SER A 53 -12.55 -10.20 -6.30
C SER A 53 -11.06 -10.47 -6.06
N PHE A 54 -10.32 -9.50 -5.52
CA PHE A 54 -9.00 -9.78 -4.94
C PHE A 54 -9.14 -10.38 -3.55
N GLY A 55 -8.22 -11.27 -3.17
CA GLY A 55 -7.99 -11.53 -1.75
C GLY A 55 -7.21 -10.37 -1.16
N VAL A 56 -7.73 -9.75 -0.10
CA VAL A 56 -7.17 -8.53 0.49
C VAL A 56 -6.82 -8.76 1.95
N PHE A 57 -5.57 -8.46 2.29
CA PHE A 57 -5.09 -8.46 3.66
C PHE A 57 -4.65 -7.05 4.03
N ARG A 58 -4.98 -6.60 5.23
CA ARG A 58 -4.51 -5.32 5.76
C ARG A 58 -3.47 -5.52 6.84
N GLU A 59 -2.59 -4.53 7.02
CA GLU A 59 -1.64 -4.45 8.13
C GLU A 59 -0.79 -5.73 8.29
N GLN A 60 -0.35 -6.32 7.16
CA GLN A 60 0.37 -7.59 7.16
C GLN A 60 1.83 -7.38 7.54
N PRO A 61 2.38 -8.16 8.48
CA PRO A 61 3.80 -8.10 8.79
C PRO A 61 4.65 -8.39 7.55
N PHE A 62 5.73 -7.62 7.35
CA PHE A 62 6.66 -7.90 6.27
C PHE A 62 7.29 -9.31 6.41
N PRO A 63 7.47 -10.03 5.30
CA PRO A 63 7.94 -11.41 5.31
C PRO A 63 9.42 -11.54 5.71
N THR A 64 10.22 -10.47 5.58
CA THR A 64 11.65 -10.45 5.93
C THR A 64 11.88 -9.66 7.23
N PRO A 65 11.79 -10.28 8.43
CA PRO A 65 11.99 -9.53 9.67
C PRO A 65 13.45 -9.10 9.83
N ALA A 66 13.67 -7.92 10.43
CA ALA A 66 15.02 -7.43 10.77
C ALA A 66 15.80 -8.36 11.73
N LYS A 67 15.08 -9.17 12.52
CA LYS A 67 15.65 -10.18 13.42
C LYS A 67 15.06 -11.55 13.09
N ARG A 68 15.91 -12.58 13.07
CA ARG A 68 15.45 -13.97 12.98
C ARG A 68 14.45 -14.24 14.10
N ARG A 69 13.26 -14.76 13.75
CA ARG A 69 12.16 -15.09 14.68
C ARG A 69 11.64 -13.90 15.50
N ALA A 70 11.60 -12.71 14.93
CA ALA A 70 10.93 -11.57 15.55
C ALA A 70 9.49 -11.91 15.99
N ARG A 71 9.05 -11.33 17.10
CA ARG A 71 7.64 -11.44 17.51
C ARG A 71 6.77 -10.69 16.50
N ASN A 72 5.53 -11.12 16.34
CA ASN A 72 4.60 -10.46 15.40
C ASN A 72 4.41 -8.96 15.73
N SER A 73 4.42 -8.59 17.02
CA SER A 73 4.35 -7.20 17.49
C SER A 73 5.58 -6.34 17.19
N GLU A 74 6.71 -6.96 16.86
CA GLU A 74 8.00 -6.27 16.61
C GLU A 74 8.26 -6.08 15.11
N ARG A 75 7.41 -6.65 14.26
CA ARG A 75 7.56 -6.58 12.81
C ARG A 75 6.83 -5.36 12.27
N GLU A 76 7.52 -4.64 11.39
CA GLU A 76 6.89 -3.63 10.55
C GLU A 76 5.82 -4.28 9.67
N ARG A 77 4.80 -3.50 9.33
CA ARG A 77 3.63 -3.95 8.58
C ARG A 77 3.51 -3.19 7.27
N CYS A 78 2.93 -3.85 6.29
CA CYS A 78 2.48 -3.29 5.04
C CYS A 78 0.98 -3.06 5.10
N ASP A 79 0.54 -1.93 4.58
CA ASP A 79 -0.84 -1.46 4.73
C ASP A 79 -1.85 -2.39 4.04
N ILE A 80 -1.57 -2.78 2.79
CA ILE A 80 -2.44 -3.64 1.97
C ILE A 80 -1.62 -4.68 1.22
N VAL A 81 -2.07 -5.93 1.25
CA VAL A 81 -1.53 -7.02 0.43
C VAL A 81 -2.66 -7.63 -0.40
N LEU A 82 -2.44 -7.76 -1.71
CA LEU A 82 -3.37 -8.36 -2.64
C LEU A 82 -2.91 -9.73 -3.10
N THR A 83 -3.89 -10.60 -3.28
CA THR A 83 -3.77 -11.91 -3.94
C THR A 83 -4.80 -11.97 -5.06
N HIS A 84 -4.51 -12.71 -6.13
CA HIS A 84 -5.36 -12.72 -7.33
C HIS A 84 -6.80 -13.17 -7.06
N GLU A 85 -6.98 -14.04 -6.08
CA GLU A 85 -8.28 -14.60 -5.70
C GLU A 85 -8.43 -14.61 -4.18
N PRO A 86 -9.64 -14.47 -3.64
CA PRO A 86 -9.89 -14.58 -2.22
C PRO A 86 -9.84 -16.04 -1.74
N GLY A 87 -9.69 -16.22 -0.42
CA GLY A 87 -9.96 -17.50 0.25
C GLY A 87 -8.73 -18.34 0.58
N LEU A 88 -7.56 -18.06 -0.01
CA LEU A 88 -6.30 -18.65 0.41
C LEU A 88 -5.56 -17.72 1.37
N PRO A 89 -4.97 -18.24 2.48
CA PRO A 89 -4.19 -17.42 3.39
C PRO A 89 -2.85 -17.02 2.75
N LEU A 90 -2.30 -15.88 3.16
CA LEU A 90 -0.92 -15.51 2.86
C LEU A 90 0.03 -16.31 3.76
N VAL A 91 1.06 -16.94 3.18
CA VAL A 91 2.08 -17.66 3.96
C VAL A 91 2.98 -16.66 4.67
N ASP A 92 3.28 -16.92 5.95
CA ASP A 92 4.23 -16.13 6.74
C ASP A 92 5.52 -16.92 6.96
N PRO A 93 6.62 -16.62 6.23
CA PRO A 93 7.89 -17.36 6.32
C PRO A 93 8.47 -17.42 7.74
N VAL A 94 8.17 -16.42 8.59
CA VAL A 94 8.65 -16.38 9.97
C VAL A 94 7.97 -17.43 10.83
N GLU A 95 6.67 -17.65 10.61
CA GLU A 95 5.92 -18.69 11.32
C GLU A 95 6.30 -20.09 10.81
N VAL A 96 6.66 -20.21 9.53
CA VAL A 96 7.26 -21.44 8.98
C VAL A 96 8.58 -21.78 9.70
N ASP A 97 9.56 -20.86 9.76
CA ASP A 97 10.86 -21.09 10.45
C ASP A 97 10.68 -21.41 11.94
N LYS A 98 9.71 -20.78 12.62
CA LYS A 98 9.41 -21.08 14.03
C LYS A 98 8.93 -22.52 14.20
N ARG A 99 7.92 -22.92 13.42
CA ARG A 99 7.35 -24.27 13.51
C ARG A 99 8.36 -25.35 13.14
N GLU A 100 9.14 -25.12 12.09
CA GLU A 100 10.21 -26.02 11.68
C GLU A 100 11.26 -26.24 12.79
N HIS A 101 11.55 -25.20 13.56
CA HIS A 101 12.47 -25.29 14.68
C HIS A 101 11.86 -25.95 15.92
N GLU A 102 10.57 -25.73 16.19
CA GLU A 102 9.89 -26.40 17.31
C GLU A 102 9.86 -27.93 17.16
N LEU A 103 9.88 -28.42 15.91
CA LEU A 103 9.90 -29.85 15.60
C LEU A 103 11.31 -30.45 15.60
N GLU A 104 12.35 -29.62 15.51
CA GLU A 104 13.75 -30.04 15.46
C GLU A 104 14.17 -30.75 16.77
N GLY A 105 14.70 -31.98 16.67
CA GLY A 105 15.08 -32.77 17.83
C GLY A 105 13.90 -33.37 18.61
N THR A 106 12.69 -33.35 18.05
CA THR A 106 11.48 -33.97 18.63
C THR A 106 11.11 -35.27 17.93
N LEU A 107 10.21 -36.05 18.52
CA LEU A 107 9.64 -37.25 17.88
C LEU A 107 8.91 -36.97 16.55
N PHE A 108 8.59 -35.70 16.27
CA PHE A 108 7.90 -35.26 15.06
C PHE A 108 8.86 -34.70 14.00
N GLU A 109 10.17 -34.75 14.22
CA GLU A 109 11.17 -34.35 13.23
C GLU A 109 10.98 -35.04 11.85
N PRO A 110 10.61 -36.34 11.75
CA PRO A 110 10.39 -36.98 10.46
C PRO A 110 9.22 -36.42 9.63
N ILE A 111 8.28 -35.71 10.26
CA ILE A 111 7.15 -35.07 9.57
C ILE A 111 7.35 -33.57 9.33
N LYS A 112 8.52 -33.02 9.67
CA LYS A 112 8.85 -31.59 9.57
C LYS A 112 8.56 -31.03 8.17
N GLU A 113 9.01 -31.73 7.12
CA GLU A 113 8.79 -31.35 5.72
C GLU A 113 7.31 -31.39 5.32
N GLN A 114 6.54 -32.36 5.83
CA GLN A 114 5.09 -32.48 5.58
C GLN A 114 4.29 -31.39 6.31
N THR A 115 4.77 -30.91 7.47
CA THR A 115 4.15 -29.78 8.19
C THR A 115 4.55 -28.41 7.68
N ALA A 116 5.61 -28.32 6.88
CA ALA A 116 6.11 -27.08 6.27
C ALA A 116 5.37 -26.73 4.96
N GLU A 117 4.62 -27.67 4.37
CA GLU A 117 3.70 -27.40 3.26
C GLU A 117 2.51 -26.54 3.73
N PHE A 118 2.73 -25.24 3.89
CA PHE A 118 1.65 -24.29 4.09
C PHE A 118 0.86 -24.17 2.78
N GLN A 119 -0.39 -24.60 2.79
CA GLN A 119 -1.34 -24.28 1.73
C GLN A 119 -1.70 -22.79 1.83
N GLY A 120 -1.12 -21.97 0.96
CA GLY A 120 -1.34 -20.54 0.94
C GLY A 120 -0.65 -19.88 -0.26
N ILE A 121 -0.78 -18.56 -0.32
CA ILE A 121 -0.11 -17.74 -1.32
C ILE A 121 1.29 -17.37 -0.81
N ASP A 122 2.31 -17.64 -1.62
CA ASP A 122 3.67 -17.20 -1.34
C ASP A 122 3.72 -15.66 -1.35
N PRO A 123 4.37 -15.01 -0.36
CA PRO A 123 4.62 -13.57 -0.38
C PRO A 123 5.17 -13.02 -1.70
N ALA A 124 5.94 -13.81 -2.44
CA ALA A 124 6.49 -13.45 -3.74
C ALA A 124 5.42 -13.34 -4.83
N ASP A 125 4.32 -14.11 -4.75
CA ASP A 125 3.21 -14.08 -5.72
C ASP A 125 2.18 -12.98 -5.39
N ALA A 126 2.17 -12.48 -4.15
CA ALA A 126 1.29 -11.42 -3.70
C ALA A 126 1.80 -10.03 -4.10
N LEU A 127 0.89 -9.05 -4.16
CA LEU A 127 1.22 -7.64 -4.38
C LEU A 127 1.13 -6.85 -3.09
N TRP A 128 2.27 -6.27 -2.67
CA TRP A 128 2.39 -5.51 -1.43
C TRP A 128 2.29 -4.02 -1.71
N ILE A 129 1.40 -3.31 -1.03
CA ILE A 129 1.08 -1.92 -1.28
C ILE A 129 1.24 -1.12 0.01
N GLU A 130 2.18 -0.19 0.02
CA GLU A 130 2.28 0.83 1.06
C GLU A 130 1.53 2.09 0.62
N LEU A 131 0.63 2.59 1.45
CA LEU A 131 -0.17 3.76 1.21
C LEU A 131 0.43 4.98 1.91
N LYS A 132 0.41 6.11 1.23
CA LYS A 132 0.59 7.43 1.81
C LYS A 132 -0.52 8.36 1.35
N VAL A 133 -1.02 9.17 2.27
CA VAL A 133 -2.03 10.18 2.00
C VAL A 133 -1.45 11.56 2.26
N CYS A 134 -1.68 12.51 1.35
CA CYS A 134 -1.23 13.89 1.50
C CYS A 134 -2.24 14.83 0.84
N GLY A 135 -2.57 15.95 1.49
CA GLY A 135 -3.40 17.01 0.93
C GLY A 135 -2.66 18.34 0.86
N GLN A 136 -2.98 19.18 -0.14
CA GLN A 136 -2.54 20.58 -0.16
C GLN A 136 -3.20 21.39 0.96
N HIS A 137 -4.42 21.03 1.31
CA HIS A 137 -5.11 21.47 2.52
C HIS A 137 -5.44 20.26 3.39
N GLU A 138 -5.31 20.42 4.70
CA GLU A 138 -5.56 19.38 5.69
C GLU A 138 -6.24 19.96 6.94
N PHE A 139 -6.81 19.11 7.77
CA PHE A 139 -7.35 19.50 9.06
C PHE A 139 -6.26 19.45 10.14
N ILE A 140 -6.01 20.58 10.80
CA ILE A 140 -5.23 20.61 12.05
C ILE A 140 -6.15 21.07 13.17
N ALA A 141 -6.30 20.23 14.20
CA ALA A 141 -7.23 20.45 15.30
C ALA A 141 -8.66 20.81 14.84
N GLY A 142 -9.12 20.17 13.75
CA GLY A 142 -10.45 20.39 13.17
C GLY A 142 -10.60 21.65 12.32
N VAL A 143 -9.51 22.40 12.11
CA VAL A 143 -9.52 23.61 11.25
C VAL A 143 -8.81 23.30 9.93
N PRO A 144 -9.43 23.59 8.77
CA PRO A 144 -8.77 23.42 7.48
C PRO A 144 -7.69 24.51 7.30
N ILE A 145 -6.47 24.08 6.99
CA ILE A 145 -5.36 24.98 6.70
C ILE A 145 -4.51 24.47 5.53
N PRO A 146 -3.71 25.34 4.88
CA PRO A 146 -2.68 24.89 3.96
C PRO A 146 -1.65 23.98 4.64
N ASN A 147 -1.31 22.87 4.00
CA ASN A 147 -0.37 21.89 4.53
C ASN A 147 1.07 22.41 4.47
N THR A 148 1.63 22.77 5.63
CA THR A 148 3.02 23.26 5.73
C THR A 148 4.07 22.16 5.52
N ALA A 149 3.69 20.89 5.66
CA ALA A 149 4.53 19.72 5.42
C ALA A 149 4.31 19.08 4.04
N TYR A 150 3.59 19.75 3.13
CA TYR A 150 3.16 19.20 1.84
C TYR A 150 4.30 18.57 1.03
N THR A 151 5.44 19.26 0.90
CA THR A 151 6.60 18.71 0.16
C THR A 151 7.15 17.44 0.82
N THR A 152 7.12 17.36 2.14
CA THR A 152 7.52 16.16 2.88
C THR A 152 6.54 15.02 2.58
N GLY A 153 5.23 15.27 2.66
CA GLY A 153 4.19 14.28 2.39
C GLY A 153 4.19 13.77 0.95
N VAL A 154 4.40 14.65 -0.04
CA VAL A 154 4.41 14.26 -1.46
C VAL A 154 5.72 13.60 -1.89
N VAL A 155 6.87 14.03 -1.35
CA VAL A 155 8.20 13.60 -1.85
C VAL A 155 8.93 12.67 -0.89
N LEU A 156 9.03 13.05 0.38
CA LEU A 156 9.94 12.39 1.33
C LEU A 156 9.31 11.15 1.98
N ALA A 157 8.03 11.21 2.31
CA ALA A 157 7.33 10.10 2.94
C ALA A 157 7.25 8.88 1.99
N PRO A 158 6.71 8.99 0.75
CA PRO A 158 6.72 7.86 -0.19
C PRO A 158 8.12 7.36 -0.53
N ALA A 159 9.13 8.24 -0.56
CA ALA A 159 10.53 7.83 -0.77
C ALA A 159 11.06 6.91 0.35
N THR A 160 10.57 7.07 1.58
CA THR A 160 10.90 6.17 2.70
C THR A 160 10.28 4.80 2.48
N ASP A 161 9.02 4.76 2.07
CA ASP A 161 8.28 3.53 1.80
C ASP A 161 8.83 2.76 0.61
N ILE A 162 9.20 3.46 -0.46
CA ILE A 162 9.87 2.85 -1.62
C ILE A 162 11.15 2.14 -1.18
N ARG A 163 11.97 2.76 -0.31
CA ARG A 163 13.19 2.13 0.21
C ARG A 163 12.92 0.98 1.18
N LYS A 164 11.81 1.05 1.92
CA LYS A 164 11.37 -0.02 2.81
C LYS A 164 11.00 -1.24 1.97
N LEU A 165 10.07 -1.07 1.03
CA LEU A 165 9.60 -2.10 0.11
C LEU A 165 10.74 -2.70 -0.73
N SER A 166 11.70 -1.89 -1.20
CA SER A 166 12.77 -2.40 -2.06
C SER A 166 13.72 -3.37 -1.34
N LYS A 167 13.79 -3.32 -0.01
CA LYS A 167 14.66 -4.18 0.81
C LYS A 167 14.02 -5.53 1.16
N GLU A 168 12.74 -5.70 0.87
CA GLU A 168 12.02 -6.94 1.14
C GLU A 168 12.33 -8.01 0.10
N ARG A 169 13.17 -8.97 0.48
CA ARG A 169 13.70 -10.00 -0.42
C ARG A 169 12.69 -11.07 -0.79
N ALA A 170 11.71 -11.31 0.08
CA ALA A 170 10.63 -12.28 -0.16
C ALA A 170 9.46 -11.67 -0.94
N ILE A 171 9.53 -10.41 -1.35
CA ILE A 171 8.49 -9.74 -2.13
C ILE A 171 8.98 -9.56 -3.57
N SER A 172 8.19 -10.03 -4.55
CA SER A 172 8.50 -9.80 -5.98
C SER A 172 7.65 -8.69 -6.60
N HIS A 173 6.53 -8.34 -5.97
CA HIS A 173 5.61 -7.32 -6.46
C HIS A 173 5.27 -6.33 -5.36
N ALA A 174 5.70 -5.08 -5.53
CA ALA A 174 5.46 -4.01 -4.58
C ALA A 174 5.01 -2.71 -5.27
N LEU A 175 4.13 -1.97 -4.61
CA LEU A 175 3.68 -0.64 -5.00
C LEU A 175 3.83 0.34 -3.83
N ALA A 176 4.35 1.53 -4.11
CA ALA A 176 4.11 2.70 -3.28
C ALA A 176 2.91 3.45 -3.86
N ALA A 177 1.85 3.58 -3.07
CA ALA A 177 0.62 4.28 -3.42
C ALA A 177 0.59 5.65 -2.73
N LEU A 178 0.52 6.73 -3.50
CA LEU A 178 0.30 8.08 -2.98
C LEU A 178 -1.09 8.56 -3.39
N ILE A 179 -1.93 8.86 -2.41
CA ILE A 179 -3.21 9.56 -2.58
C ILE A 179 -2.97 11.03 -2.29
N LEU A 180 -3.11 11.85 -3.33
CA LEU A 180 -2.86 13.28 -3.29
C LEU A 180 -4.17 14.06 -3.43
N PHE A 181 -4.55 14.82 -2.42
CA PHE A 181 -5.63 15.80 -2.52
C PHE A 181 -5.06 17.16 -2.92
N ALA A 182 -5.61 17.76 -3.98
CA ALA A 182 -5.08 19.01 -4.55
C ALA A 182 -6.19 19.96 -4.99
N VAL A 183 -5.83 21.23 -5.16
CA VAL A 183 -6.74 22.32 -5.57
C VAL A 183 -7.31 22.13 -6.97
N ASP A 184 -6.60 21.42 -7.85
CA ASP A 184 -7.06 21.05 -9.20
C ASP A 184 -6.19 19.91 -9.80
N GLU A 185 -6.66 19.34 -10.91
CA GLU A 185 -5.97 18.25 -11.62
C GLU A 185 -4.60 18.68 -12.15
N LYS A 186 -4.45 19.93 -12.62
CA LYS A 186 -3.20 20.42 -13.20
C LYS A 186 -2.09 20.41 -12.15
N THR A 187 -2.42 20.88 -10.95
CA THR A 187 -1.53 20.94 -9.80
C THR A 187 -1.19 19.55 -9.32
N ALA A 188 -2.19 18.67 -9.17
CA ALA A 188 -1.94 17.27 -8.78
C ALA A 188 -0.96 16.57 -9.73
N ARG A 189 -1.19 16.68 -11.05
CA ARG A 189 -0.30 16.05 -12.05
C ARG A 189 1.10 16.63 -12.03
N HIS A 190 1.22 17.95 -11.92
CA HIS A 190 2.51 18.63 -11.84
C HIS A 190 3.32 18.16 -10.62
N ASP A 191 2.70 18.13 -9.45
CA ASP A 191 3.35 17.77 -8.20
C ASP A 191 3.76 16.29 -8.17
N LEU A 192 2.90 15.39 -8.67
CA LEU A 192 3.22 13.97 -8.80
C LEU A 192 4.37 13.72 -9.78
N GLN A 193 4.42 14.45 -10.91
CA GLN A 193 5.55 14.37 -11.84
C GLN A 193 6.85 14.82 -11.16
N ILE A 194 6.83 15.93 -10.43
CA ILE A 194 8.00 16.39 -9.66
C ILE A 194 8.42 15.35 -8.63
N ALA A 195 7.49 14.73 -7.91
CA ALA A 195 7.77 13.69 -6.93
C ALA A 195 8.52 12.52 -7.58
N VAL A 196 7.99 12.00 -8.69
CA VAL A 196 8.59 10.89 -9.45
C VAL A 196 9.98 11.25 -9.95
N HIS A 197 10.18 12.45 -10.51
CA HIS A 197 11.50 12.92 -10.91
C HIS A 197 12.47 12.96 -9.74
N LYS A 198 12.07 13.50 -8.58
CA LYS A 198 12.91 13.52 -7.37
C LYS A 198 13.25 12.13 -6.84
N TRP A 199 12.36 11.15 -7.02
CA TRP A 199 12.64 9.75 -6.66
C TRP A 199 13.66 9.12 -7.61
N LEU A 200 13.55 9.40 -8.91
CA LEU A 200 14.53 8.96 -9.91
C LEU A 200 15.91 9.62 -9.70
N ASP A 201 15.96 10.92 -9.39
CA ASP A 201 17.21 11.64 -9.09
C ASP A 201 17.93 11.08 -7.86
N LYS A 202 17.18 10.47 -6.94
CA LYS A 202 17.69 9.76 -5.75
C LYS A 202 18.00 8.28 -6.02
N SER A 203 17.94 7.85 -7.28
CA SER A 203 18.15 6.47 -7.71
C SER A 203 17.24 5.46 -6.98
N LEU A 204 16.01 5.88 -6.62
CA LEU A 204 15.06 4.95 -6.04
C LEU A 204 14.63 3.90 -7.09
N PRO A 205 14.47 2.63 -6.70
CA PRO A 205 14.27 1.53 -7.65
C PRO A 205 12.81 1.46 -8.11
N ILE A 206 12.32 2.49 -8.81
CA ILE A 206 10.93 2.58 -9.25
C ILE A 206 10.77 2.30 -10.76
N ARG A 207 9.54 2.05 -11.18
CA ARG A 207 9.11 2.05 -12.59
C ARG A 207 8.11 3.18 -12.83
N SER A 208 7.72 3.36 -14.09
CA SER A 208 6.70 4.35 -14.46
C SER A 208 5.42 4.15 -13.65
N PRO A 209 4.88 5.20 -13.00
CA PRO A 209 3.68 5.09 -12.20
C PRO A 209 2.41 5.11 -13.05
N ALA A 210 1.34 4.53 -12.53
CA ALA A 210 -0.02 4.76 -13.01
C ALA A 210 -0.64 5.91 -12.21
N ILE A 211 -1.18 6.93 -12.89
CA ILE A 211 -1.82 8.08 -12.26
C ILE A 211 -3.27 8.16 -12.71
N ARG A 212 -4.19 8.26 -11.75
CA ARG A 212 -5.61 8.57 -11.97
C ARG A 212 -5.99 9.79 -11.15
N VAL A 213 -6.83 10.65 -11.70
CA VAL A 213 -7.32 11.84 -11.01
C VAL A 213 -8.83 11.82 -11.09
N VAL A 214 -9.50 11.96 -9.95
CA VAL A 214 -10.95 12.02 -9.85
C VAL A 214 -11.37 13.31 -9.16
N PRO A 215 -12.47 13.94 -9.59
CA PRO A 215 -13.02 15.10 -8.88
C PRO A 215 -13.57 14.67 -7.53
N ILE A 216 -13.41 15.54 -6.52
CA ILE A 216 -14.04 15.41 -5.20
C ILE A 216 -14.84 16.67 -4.89
N ASP A 217 -15.74 16.61 -3.91
CA ASP A 217 -16.43 17.82 -3.47
C ASP A 217 -15.47 18.75 -2.73
N GLU A 218 -15.47 20.02 -3.08
CA GLU A 218 -14.66 21.03 -2.40
C GLU A 218 -15.25 21.31 -1.02
N ARG A 219 -14.46 21.01 0.02
CA ARG A 219 -14.83 21.27 1.43
C ARG A 219 -13.81 22.13 2.15
N ILE A 220 -12.54 21.98 1.79
CA ILE A 220 -11.40 22.60 2.49
C ILE A 220 -10.34 23.17 1.54
N GLY A 221 -10.67 23.34 0.25
CA GLY A 221 -9.76 23.84 -0.77
C GLY A 221 -9.19 22.79 -1.72
N ASN A 222 -9.35 21.48 -1.46
CA ASN A 222 -9.03 20.45 -2.44
C ASN A 222 -10.25 20.15 -3.32
N THR A 223 -10.04 19.97 -4.62
CA THR A 223 -11.12 19.68 -5.60
C THR A 223 -10.91 18.37 -6.36
N VAL A 224 -9.72 17.78 -6.22
CA VAL A 224 -9.40 16.47 -6.82
C VAL A 224 -8.69 15.56 -5.83
N ALA A 225 -8.88 14.26 -6.02
CA ALA A 225 -8.05 13.21 -5.46
C ALA A 225 -7.29 12.53 -6.59
N ALA A 226 -5.96 12.48 -6.47
CA ALA A 226 -5.09 11.79 -7.43
C ALA A 226 -4.50 10.54 -6.79
N VAL A 227 -4.67 9.40 -7.45
CA VAL A 227 -4.08 8.11 -7.10
C VAL A 227 -2.82 7.93 -7.95
N CYS A 228 -1.66 7.84 -7.31
CA CYS A 228 -0.38 7.55 -7.97
C CYS A 228 0.16 6.21 -7.45
N LEU A 229 0.15 5.19 -8.31
CA LEU A 229 0.71 3.87 -8.00
C LEU A 229 2.07 3.72 -8.67
N THR A 230 3.11 3.67 -7.85
CA THR A 230 4.50 3.57 -8.30
C THR A 230 5.03 2.18 -8.06
N PRO A 231 5.29 1.38 -9.10
CA PRO A 231 5.88 0.05 -8.92
C PRO A 231 7.31 0.16 -8.39
N VAL A 232 7.61 -0.62 -7.36
CA VAL A 232 8.92 -0.71 -6.72
C VAL A 232 9.59 -2.01 -7.17
N ARG A 233 10.86 -1.93 -7.57
CA ARG A 233 11.70 -3.10 -7.81
C ARG A 233 12.26 -3.52 -6.45
N CYS A 234 11.90 -4.72 -6.03
CA CYS A 234 12.50 -5.37 -4.89
C CYS A 234 13.79 -6.07 -5.34
N ASP A 235 14.83 -6.00 -4.51
CA ASP A 235 16.07 -6.71 -4.78
C ASP A 235 15.82 -8.22 -4.60
N SER A 236 15.51 -8.91 -5.69
CA SER A 236 15.66 -10.36 -5.74
C SER A 236 17.16 -10.66 -5.82
N GLU A 237 17.78 -11.03 -4.70
CA GLU A 237 19.11 -11.66 -4.79
C GLU A 237 18.98 -12.86 -5.73
N VAL A 238 19.79 -12.85 -6.78
CA VAL A 238 20.09 -14.05 -7.56
C VAL A 238 20.67 -15.05 -6.56
N ALA A 239 19.88 -16.06 -6.21
CA ALA A 239 20.34 -17.22 -5.45
C ALA A 239 21.43 -17.97 -6.23
#